data_AF-A0A7S6PV42-F1
#
_entry.id   AF-A0A7S6PV42-F1
#
_cell.length_a   1.000
_cell.length_b   1.000
_cell.length_c   1.000
_cell.angle_alpha   90.00
_cell.angle_beta   90.00
_cell.angle_gamma   90.00
#
_symmetry.space_group_name_H-M   'P 1'
#
loop_
_entity.id
_entity.type
_entity.pdbx_description
1 polymer ?
#
loop_
_entity_poly.entity_id
_entity_poly.type
_entity_poly.pdbx_seq_one_letter_code
_entity_poly.pdbx_strand_id
1 'polypeptide(L)'
;MTKKEKNKKIINQNLRNKTLNRRYTSLIKYLFKTIKTSFLKIKKGNTFTTLDISKLLLLSQKLESILDKSVNHNVLHKNTVARKKSRLKLFLRKQVSHFISQKTSVA
;
A
#
# COMPACT_ATOMS: atom_id res chain seq x y z
N MET A 1 30.59 -22.71 19.50
CA MET A 1 29.85 -21.43 19.61
C MET A 1 29.37 -21.24 21.04
N THR A 2 29.91 -20.27 21.76
CA THR A 2 29.58 -19.99 23.16
C THR A 2 28.15 -19.46 23.29
N LYS A 3 27.54 -19.57 24.49
CA LYS A 3 26.19 -19.02 24.77
C LYS A 3 26.11 -17.52 24.41
N LYS A 4 27.17 -16.77 24.70
CA LYS A 4 27.29 -15.33 24.37
C LYS A 4 27.27 -15.08 22.86
N GLU A 5 28.01 -15.88 22.07
CA GLU A 5 27.98 -15.80 20.61
C GLU A 5 26.60 -16.13 20.02
N LYS A 6 25.92 -17.16 20.56
CA LYS A 6 24.55 -17.50 20.13
C LYS A 6 23.59 -16.34 20.35
N ASN A 7 23.65 -15.73 21.53
CA ASN A 7 22.81 -14.58 21.87
C ASN A 7 23.11 -13.37 20.97
N LYS A 8 24.38 -13.06 20.72
CA LYS A 8 24.78 -11.96 19.84
C LYS A 8 24.26 -12.15 18.41
N LYS A 9 24.32 -13.38 17.89
CA LYS A 9 23.77 -13.74 16.57
C LYS A 9 22.25 -13.50 16.51
N ILE A 10 21.51 -13.95 17.52
CA ILE A 10 20.06 -13.78 17.60
C ILE A 10 19.69 -12.29 17.65
N ILE A 11 20.39 -11.51 18.48
CA ILE A 11 20.17 -10.06 18.60
C ILE A 11 20.37 -9.37 17.25
N ASN A 12 21.47 -9.65 16.55
CA ASN A 12 21.76 -9.06 15.26
C ASN A 12 20.72 -9.44 14.19
N GLN A 13 20.28 -10.70 14.17
CA GLN A 13 19.22 -11.14 13.27
C GLN A 13 17.89 -10.42 13.56
N ASN A 14 17.54 -10.26 14.85
CA ASN A 14 16.33 -9.56 15.27
C ASN A 14 16.36 -8.07 14.89
N LEU A 15 17.50 -7.41 15.04
CA LEU A 15 17.68 -6.02 14.62
C LEU A 15 17.53 -5.87 13.10
N ARG A 16 18.16 -6.76 12.32
CA ARG A 16 18.01 -6.80 10.85
C ARG A 16 16.54 -7.00 10.45
N ASN A 17 15.86 -7.97 11.06
CA ASN A 17 14.46 -8.27 10.80
C ASN A 17 13.56 -7.08 11.18
N LYS A 18 13.81 -6.43 12.33
CA LYS A 18 13.09 -5.23 12.78
C LYS A 18 13.17 -4.11 11.75
N THR A 19 14.35 -3.83 11.22
CA THR A 19 14.55 -2.78 10.20
C THR A 19 13.83 -3.11 8.89
N LEU A 20 13.92 -4.36 8.43
CA LEU A 20 13.21 -4.83 7.23
C LEU A 20 11.69 -4.71 7.41
N ASN A 21 11.16 -5.18 8.55
CA ASN A 21 9.74 -5.12 8.87
C ASN A 21 9.25 -3.67 8.93
N ARG A 22 10.01 -2.77 9.56
CA ARG A 22 9.71 -1.34 9.62
C ARG A 22 9.67 -0.71 8.23
N ARG A 23 10.61 -1.04 7.35
CA ARG A 23 10.65 -0.52 5.98
C ARG A 23 9.38 -0.89 5.20
N TYR A 24 9.03 -2.18 5.17
CA TYR A 24 7.84 -2.65 4.46
C TYR A 24 6.56 -2.06 5.03
N THR A 25 6.37 -2.10 6.35
CA THR A 25 5.16 -1.57 7.00
C THR A 25 5.00 -0.07 6.80
N SER A 26 6.10 0.69 6.86
CA SER A 26 6.07 2.14 6.65
C SER A 26 5.78 2.49 5.19
N LEU A 27 6.39 1.77 4.24
CA LEU A 27 6.17 1.97 2.81
C LEU A 27 4.72 1.65 2.40
N ILE A 28 4.14 0.56 2.92
CA ILE A 28 2.73 0.21 2.70
C ILE A 28 1.81 1.32 3.22
N LYS A 29 2.05 1.81 4.45
CA LYS A 29 1.27 2.92 5.04
C LYS A 29 1.39 4.20 4.21
N TYR A 30 2.61 4.53 3.80
CA TYR A 30 2.90 5.70 2.97
C TYR A 30 2.17 5.62 1.64
N LEU A 31 2.32 4.53 0.88
CA LEU A 31 1.67 4.38 -0.42
C LEU A 31 0.14 4.44 -0.33
N PHE A 32 -0.44 3.79 0.69
CA PHE A 32 -1.88 3.84 0.91
C PHE A 32 -2.34 5.28 1.21
N LYS A 33 -1.60 6.02 2.03
CA LYS A 33 -1.86 7.44 2.31
C LYS A 33 -1.75 8.26 1.03
N THR A 34 -0.69 8.07 0.24
CA THR A 34 -0.46 8.78 -1.03
C THR A 34 -1.61 8.57 -2.00
N ILE A 35 -2.05 7.32 -2.21
CA ILE A 35 -3.21 7.01 -3.07
C ILE A 35 -4.46 7.75 -2.59
N LYS A 36 -4.75 7.68 -1.28
CA LYS A 36 -5.92 8.36 -0.71
C LYS A 36 -5.84 9.88 -0.87
N THR A 37 -4.66 10.48 -0.62
CA THR A 37 -4.48 11.94 -0.73
C THR A 37 -4.53 12.42 -2.17
N SER A 38 -3.92 11.68 -3.11
CA SER A 38 -3.99 11.99 -4.54
C SER A 38 -5.45 11.98 -4.98
N PHE A 39 -6.20 10.96 -4.57
CA PHE A 39 -7.62 10.89 -4.86
C PHE A 39 -8.41 12.09 -4.32
N LEU A 40 -8.21 12.47 -3.06
CA LEU A 40 -8.88 13.62 -2.45
C LEU A 40 -8.55 14.93 -3.16
N LYS A 41 -7.34 15.10 -3.68
CA LYS A 41 -6.96 16.26 -4.47
C LYS A 41 -7.76 16.32 -5.77
N ILE A 42 -7.85 15.20 -6.48
CA ILE A 42 -8.58 15.19 -7.75
C ILE A 42 -10.09 15.32 -7.53
N LYS A 43 -10.64 14.84 -6.39
CA LYS A 43 -12.03 15.13 -6.03
C LYS A 43 -12.30 16.64 -5.81
N LYS A 44 -11.29 17.41 -5.38
CA LYS A 44 -11.41 18.85 -5.11
C LYS A 44 -11.12 19.73 -6.33
N GLY A 45 -10.29 19.26 -7.26
CA GLY A 45 -10.00 19.96 -8.53
C GLY A 45 -10.91 19.43 -9.64
N ASN A 46 -11.68 20.29 -10.30
CA ASN A 46 -12.71 19.89 -11.26
C ASN A 46 -12.18 19.23 -12.57
N THR A 47 -10.88 19.02 -12.73
CA THR A 47 -10.30 18.43 -13.95
C THR A 47 -9.54 17.14 -13.65
N PHE A 48 -10.26 16.00 -13.78
CA PHE A 48 -9.66 14.67 -13.74
C PHE A 48 -8.94 14.41 -15.07
N THR A 49 -7.61 14.52 -15.08
CA THR A 49 -6.83 14.24 -16.31
C THR A 49 -6.59 12.74 -16.46
N THR A 50 -6.42 12.28 -17.70
CA THR A 50 -6.01 10.89 -18.01
C THR A 50 -4.67 10.52 -17.36
N LEU A 51 -3.79 11.51 -17.17
CA LEU A 51 -2.50 11.39 -16.48
C LEU A 51 -2.67 11.06 -14.99
N ASP A 52 -3.68 11.60 -14.32
CA ASP A 52 -3.93 11.33 -12.90
C ASP A 52 -4.44 9.91 -12.66
N ILE A 53 -5.23 9.38 -13.60
CA ILE A 53 -5.71 7.99 -13.57
C ILE A 53 -4.54 7.03 -13.71
N SER A 54 -3.67 7.24 -14.70
CA SER A 54 -2.53 6.36 -14.94
C SER A 54 -1.56 6.37 -13.76
N LYS A 55 -1.33 7.54 -13.14
CA LYS A 55 -0.53 7.66 -11.92
C LYS A 55 -1.13 6.91 -10.73
N LEU A 56 -2.45 7.00 -10.53
CA LEU A 56 -3.15 6.25 -9.48
C LEU A 56 -3.07 4.74 -9.72
N LEU A 57 -3.23 4.29 -10.97
CA LEU A 57 -3.10 2.90 -11.36
C LEU A 57 -1.69 2.38 -11.04
N LEU A 58 -0.66 3.12 -11.44
CA LEU A 58 0.74 2.75 -11.16
C LEU A 58 1.02 2.65 -9.65
N LEU A 59 0.52 3.61 -8.86
CA LEU A 59 0.67 3.57 -7.40
C LEU A 59 -0.05 2.36 -6.78
N SER A 60 -1.23 2.00 -7.31
CA SER A 60 -1.99 0.84 -6.85
C SER A 60 -1.26 -0.47 -7.16
N GLN A 61 -0.73 -0.63 -8.38
CA GLN A 61 0.06 -1.79 -8.78
C GLN A 61 1.35 -1.92 -7.95
N LYS A 62 2.03 -0.78 -7.70
CA LYS A 62 3.21 -0.75 -6.84
C LYS A 62 2.89 -1.18 -5.40
N LEU A 63 1.75 -0.74 -4.86
CA LEU A 63 1.28 -1.16 -3.54
C LEU A 63 0.96 -2.66 -3.50
N GLU A 64 0.29 -3.20 -4.52
CA GLU A 64 0.02 -4.65 -4.60
C GLU A 64 1.32 -5.47 -4.68
N SER A 65 2.28 -5.05 -5.51
CA SER A 65 3.59 -5.69 -5.60
C SER A 65 4.34 -5.69 -4.27
N ILE A 66 4.34 -4.58 -3.53
CA ILE A 66 4.98 -4.48 -2.22
C ILE A 66 4.29 -5.36 -1.18
N LEU A 67 2.96 -5.46 -1.24
CA LEU A 67 2.20 -6.34 -0.38
C LEU A 67 2.58 -7.81 -0.61
N ASP A 68 2.68 -8.26 -1.85
CA ASP A 68 3.08 -9.63 -2.16
C ASP A 68 4.53 -9.91 -1.76
N LYS A 69 5.45 -8.98 -2.04
CA LYS A 69 6.84 -9.07 -1.58
C LYS A 69 6.92 -9.16 -0.05
N SER A 70 6.07 -8.43 0.68
CA SER A 70 6.05 -8.48 2.14
C SER A 70 5.61 -9.84 2.70
N VAL A 71 4.83 -10.64 1.95
CA VAL A 71 4.52 -12.02 2.31
C VAL A 71 5.75 -12.90 2.10
N ASN A 72 6.40 -12.80 0.94
CA ASN A 72 7.60 -13.59 0.61
C ASN A 72 8.75 -13.33 1.60
N HIS A 73 8.86 -12.11 2.13
CA HIS A 73 9.84 -11.75 3.16
C HIS A 73 9.37 -12.03 4.60
N ASN A 74 8.25 -12.73 4.80
CA ASN A 74 7.66 -13.05 6.10
C ASN A 74 7.41 -11.83 7.01
N VAL A 75 7.19 -10.66 6.40
CA VAL A 75 6.87 -9.43 7.15
C VAL A 75 5.41 -9.39 7.54
N LEU A 76 4.53 -9.80 6.62
CA LEU A 76 3.08 -9.82 6.82
C LEU A 76 2.52 -11.20 6.49
N HIS A 77 1.58 -11.65 7.32
CA HIS A 77 0.84 -12.87 7.04
C HIS A 77 -0.05 -12.73 5.80
N LYS A 78 -0.18 -13.81 5.02
CA LYS A 78 -0.98 -13.87 3.78
C LYS A 78 -2.40 -13.30 3.92
N ASN A 79 -3.10 -13.64 5.01
CA ASN A 79 -4.47 -13.16 5.25
C ASN A 79 -4.50 -11.65 5.54
N THR A 80 -3.46 -11.12 6.20
CA THR A 80 -3.35 -9.68 6.44
C THR A 80 -3.14 -8.92 5.15
N VAL A 81 -2.35 -9.48 4.22
CA VAL A 81 -2.17 -8.93 2.88
C VAL A 81 -3.45 -9.01 2.06
N ALA A 82 -4.16 -10.14 2.07
CA ALA A 82 -5.46 -10.28 1.40
C ALA A 82 -6.47 -9.22 1.86
N ARG A 83 -6.57 -8.97 3.18
CA ARG A 83 -7.41 -7.89 3.74
C ARG A 83 -7.01 -6.51 3.24
N LYS A 84 -5.71 -6.22 3.14
CA LYS A 84 -5.20 -4.93 2.63
C LYS A 84 -5.50 -4.74 1.14
N LYS A 85 -5.32 -5.79 0.32
CA LYS A 85 -5.70 -5.79 -1.10
C LYS A 85 -7.20 -5.56 -1.28
N SER A 86 -8.03 -6.28 -0.54
CA SER A 86 -9.49 -6.10 -0.55
C SER A 86 -9.89 -4.67 -0.20
N ARG A 87 -9.29 -4.08 0.85
CA ARG A 87 -9.54 -2.70 1.24
C ARG A 87 -9.17 -1.69 0.14
N LEU A 88 -8.06 -1.92 -0.57
CA LEU A 88 -7.66 -1.10 -1.71
C LEU A 88 -8.68 -1.19 -2.85
N LYS A 89 -9.10 -2.41 -3.22
CA LYS A 89 -10.10 -2.64 -4.27
C LYS A 89 -11.43 -1.98 -3.94
N LEU A 90 -11.91 -2.13 -2.70
CA LEU A 90 -13.12 -1.46 -2.23
C LEU A 90 -13.01 0.06 -2.29
N PHE A 91 -11.86 0.61 -1.91
CA PHE A 91 -11.60 2.04 -2.01
C PHE A 91 -11.71 2.51 -3.47
N LEU A 92 -10.98 1.87 -4.39
CA LEU A 92 -10.99 2.23 -5.81
C LEU A 92 -12.39 2.11 -6.44
N ARG A 93 -13.15 1.05 -6.14
CA ARG A 93 -14.52 0.86 -6.63
C ARG A 93 -15.46 2.00 -6.21
N LYS A 94 -15.46 2.36 -4.93
CA LYS A 94 -16.28 3.47 -4.40
C LYS A 94 -15.98 4.80 -5.09
N GLN A 95 -14.72 4.98 -5.46
CA GLN A 95 -14.28 6.18 -6.12
C GLN A 95 -14.70 6.25 -7.58
N VAL A 96 -14.60 5.14 -8.32
CA VAL A 96 -15.09 5.05 -9.70
C VAL A 96 -16.60 5.28 -9.75
N SER A 97 -17.37 4.68 -8.86
CA SER A 97 -18.83 4.89 -8.81
C SER A 97 -19.20 6.36 -8.55
N HIS A 98 -18.43 7.05 -7.71
CA HIS A 98 -18.64 8.47 -7.45
C HIS A 98 -18.42 9.32 -8.71
N PHE A 99 -17.38 9.03 -9.50
CA PHE A 99 -17.13 9.75 -10.75
C PHE A 99 -18.17 9.52 -11.83
N ILE A 100 -18.64 8.29 -11.97
CA ILE A 100 -19.72 7.97 -12.93
C ILE A 100 -20.96 8.78 -12.58
N SER A 101 -21.35 8.80 -11.31
CA SER A 101 -22.52 9.58 -10.83
C SER A 101 -22.38 11.09 -11.05
N GLN A 102 -21.18 11.66 -10.91
CA GLN A 102 -20.93 13.08 -11.18
C GLN A 102 -21.03 13.42 -12.67
N LYS A 103 -20.56 12.55 -13.56
CA LYS A 103 -20.68 12.77 -15.02
C LYS A 103 -22.13 12.71 -15.50
N THR A 104 -22.93 11.80 -14.93
CA THR A 104 -24.33 11.62 -15.33
C THR A 104 -25.26 12.72 -14.82
N SER A 105 -24.89 13.50 -13.79
CA SER A 105 -25.74 14.61 -13.30
C SER A 105 -25.52 15.93 -14.02
N VAL A 106 -24.57 15.99 -14.97
CA VAL A 106 -24.21 17.18 -15.74
C VAL A 106 -24.71 17.09 -17.20
N ALA A 107 -25.29 15.94 -17.57
CA ALA A 107 -25.99 15.73 -18.84
C ALA A 107 -27.51 15.81 -18.60
#